data_AF-A0A564MX57-F1
#
_entry.id   AF-A0A564MX57-F1
#
_cell.length_a   1.000
_cell.length_b   1.000
_cell.length_c   1.000
_cell.angle_alpha   90.00
_cell.angle_beta   90.00
_cell.angle_gamma   90.00
#
_symmetry.space_group_name_H-M   'P 1'
#
loop_
_entity.id
_entity.type
_entity.pdbx_description
1 polymer ?
#
loop_
_entity_poly.entity_id
_entity_poly.type
_entity_poly.pdbx_seq_one_letter_code
_entity_poly.pdbx_strand_id
1 'polypeptide(L)'
;MNTKPSRIRTTVCSLAVATVLGTATAPAAVAALNTAQIIASAVSQNCISWRVSGICYWLFCTPFGCKVRTSVKVTHFIPQAVVSTYVAPGGNPWQEMAFVSQTAGGLESAVTSGLSGVSAGGANPADMKNPGQRKSAVRFKYADAIGHPATSLIGGSIPGYSCDTAATPLMPYFLSTLDSAAWRTGVPESLYPEALVPGQREIGSQAAANMWGNVYPRSGFISQTDDDKASAVVAQRVADIITRAGQPHVYQVLKGNRHDGYWPPGEVTENTGTQNHKWQRLAPHMTQSCAVFPDGGHTAASDNNEAFALWQPYSCCKKRGQKFLGSTDI
;
A
#
# COMPACT_ATOMS: atom_id res chain seq x y z
N MET A 1 -43.11 40.62 -76.64
CA MET A 1 -43.18 39.57 -75.61
C MET A 1 -42.09 39.82 -74.58
N ASN A 2 -42.48 39.85 -73.31
CA ASN A 2 -41.69 39.76 -72.07
C ASN A 2 -40.71 40.90 -71.69
N THR A 3 -41.28 41.82 -70.90
CA THR A 3 -40.87 42.30 -69.55
C THR A 3 -39.39 42.61 -69.24
N LYS A 4 -39.20 43.88 -68.86
CA LYS A 4 -38.06 44.48 -68.15
C LYS A 4 -38.03 44.16 -66.63
N PRO A 5 -36.91 44.41 -65.92
CA PRO A 5 -36.52 43.79 -64.65
C PRO A 5 -36.75 44.69 -63.42
N SER A 6 -36.64 44.12 -62.20
CA SER A 6 -36.32 44.91 -60.99
C SER A 6 -35.98 44.08 -59.74
N ARG A 7 -34.77 44.33 -59.22
CA ARG A 7 -34.32 44.42 -57.80
C ARG A 7 -34.05 43.13 -56.97
N ILE A 8 -32.76 42.81 -56.94
CA ILE A 8 -31.86 42.70 -55.77
C ILE A 8 -32.52 42.76 -54.38
N ARG A 9 -32.32 41.70 -53.59
CA ARG A 9 -32.01 41.79 -52.15
C ARG A 9 -31.18 40.60 -51.70
N THR A 10 -29.90 40.86 -51.48
CA THR A 10 -28.91 39.96 -50.89
C THR A 10 -29.25 39.77 -49.42
N THR A 11 -29.46 38.53 -48.98
CA THR A 11 -29.51 38.19 -47.56
C THR A 11 -28.43 37.16 -47.31
N VAL A 12 -27.29 37.63 -46.79
CA VAL A 12 -26.20 36.77 -46.33
C VAL A 12 -26.66 36.16 -45.01
N CYS A 13 -26.99 34.86 -45.04
CA CYS A 13 -27.34 34.11 -43.85
C CYS A 13 -26.05 33.58 -43.24
N SER A 14 -25.63 34.16 -42.12
CA SER A 14 -24.46 33.75 -41.35
C SER A 14 -24.67 32.34 -40.81
N LEU A 15 -23.95 31.35 -41.34
CA LEU A 15 -23.84 30.01 -40.78
C LEU A 15 -23.00 30.07 -39.50
N ALA A 16 -23.69 30.11 -38.35
CA ALA A 16 -23.08 29.85 -37.06
C ALA A 16 -22.80 28.33 -36.95
N VAL A 17 -21.54 27.94 -37.07
CA VAL A 17 -21.08 26.59 -36.76
C VAL A 17 -20.99 26.46 -35.25
N ALA A 18 -22.02 25.89 -34.63
CA ALA A 18 -21.99 25.48 -33.22
C ALA A 18 -21.31 24.11 -33.13
N THR A 19 -20.01 24.08 -32.84
CA THR A 19 -19.31 22.87 -32.45
C THR A 19 -19.68 22.50 -31.02
N VAL A 20 -20.60 21.54 -30.87
CA VAL A 20 -20.88 20.89 -29.58
C VAL A 20 -19.66 20.04 -29.22
N LEU A 21 -18.83 20.52 -28.29
CA LEU A 21 -17.87 19.66 -27.59
C LEU A 21 -18.68 18.73 -26.67
N GLY A 22 -19.05 17.56 -27.18
CA GLY A 22 -19.50 16.46 -26.34
C GLY A 22 -18.34 15.96 -25.50
N THR A 23 -18.31 16.27 -24.21
CA THR A 23 -17.47 15.55 -23.26
C THR A 23 -18.05 14.14 -23.13
N ALA A 24 -17.49 13.20 -23.89
CA ALA A 24 -17.65 11.79 -23.61
C ALA A 24 -17.03 11.52 -22.24
N THR A 25 -17.83 11.59 -21.18
CA THR A 25 -17.51 10.92 -19.93
C THR A 25 -17.73 9.43 -20.20
N ALA A 26 -16.71 8.79 -20.78
CA ALA A 26 -16.64 7.35 -20.71
C ALA A 26 -16.70 6.99 -19.22
N PRO A 27 -17.57 6.06 -18.78
CA PRO A 27 -17.40 5.47 -17.46
C PRO A 27 -15.95 4.97 -17.44
N ALA A 28 -15.18 5.38 -16.44
CA ALA A 28 -13.86 4.80 -16.22
C ALA A 28 -14.11 3.31 -16.05
N ALA A 29 -13.86 2.53 -17.10
CA ALA A 29 -13.67 1.10 -16.95
C ALA A 29 -12.64 0.98 -15.83
N VAL A 30 -12.96 0.19 -14.79
CA VAL A 30 -12.00 -0.14 -13.74
C VAL A 30 -10.83 -0.84 -14.46
N ALA A 31 -9.85 -0.05 -14.88
CA ALA A 31 -8.69 -0.56 -15.57
C ALA A 31 -7.99 -1.40 -14.52
N ALA A 32 -8.07 -2.72 -14.70
CA ALA A 32 -7.50 -3.66 -13.77
C ALA A 32 -6.03 -3.31 -13.52
N LEU A 33 -5.67 -3.26 -12.25
CA LEU A 33 -4.40 -2.72 -11.79
C LEU A 33 -3.25 -3.54 -12.36
N ASN A 34 -2.31 -2.88 -13.04
CA ASN A 34 -1.12 -3.55 -13.59
C ASN A 34 0.18 -2.91 -13.10
N THR A 35 1.29 -3.61 -13.35
CA THR A 35 2.63 -3.20 -12.88
C THR A 35 3.04 -1.84 -13.41
N ALA A 36 2.70 -1.52 -14.67
CA ALA A 36 3.04 -0.23 -15.27
C ALA A 36 2.30 0.93 -14.60
N GLN A 37 1.01 0.75 -14.29
CA GLN A 37 0.21 1.73 -13.54
C GLN A 37 0.76 1.93 -12.11
N ILE A 38 1.14 0.85 -11.43
CA ILE A 38 1.76 0.92 -10.09
C ILE A 38 3.07 1.72 -10.16
N ILE A 39 3.95 1.41 -11.11
CA ILE A 39 5.20 2.16 -11.32
C ILE A 39 4.91 3.64 -11.59
N ALA A 40 3.98 3.94 -12.50
CA ALA A 40 3.62 5.32 -12.86
C ALA A 40 3.05 6.10 -11.65
N SER A 41 2.28 5.43 -10.79
CA SER A 41 1.70 6.05 -9.58
C SER A 41 2.75 6.42 -8.52
N ALA A 42 3.92 5.78 -8.55
CA ALA A 42 4.97 6.00 -7.56
C ALA A 42 5.74 7.32 -7.75
N VAL A 43 5.57 8.01 -8.87
CA VAL A 43 6.16 9.34 -9.11
C VAL A 43 5.34 10.44 -8.41
N SER A 44 4.95 10.19 -7.16
CA SER A 44 4.17 11.12 -6.34
C SER A 44 5.07 11.86 -5.34
N GLN A 45 5.18 13.19 -5.51
CA GLN A 45 5.90 14.06 -4.57
C GLN A 45 5.29 14.03 -3.16
N ASN A 46 3.96 13.94 -3.06
CA ASN A 46 3.26 13.84 -1.78
C ASN A 46 3.64 12.56 -1.02
N CYS A 47 3.77 11.45 -1.73
CA CYS A 47 4.20 10.20 -1.14
C CYS A 47 5.67 10.26 -0.73
N ILE A 48 6.57 10.60 -1.66
CA ILE A 48 8.03 10.64 -1.44
C ILE A 48 8.39 11.56 -0.28
N SER A 49 7.77 12.75 -0.16
CA SER A 49 8.00 13.70 0.95
C SER A 49 9.48 13.88 1.30
N TRP A 50 10.28 14.11 0.26
CA TRP A 50 11.72 14.27 0.38
C TRP A 50 12.05 15.55 1.16
N ARG A 51 12.99 15.45 2.10
CA ARG A 51 13.53 16.62 2.80
C ARG A 51 14.97 16.42 3.21
N VAL A 52 15.67 17.54 3.37
CA VAL A 52 16.88 17.58 4.19
C VAL A 52 16.48 17.43 5.65
N SER A 53 17.15 16.53 6.35
CA SER A 53 16.85 16.18 7.75
C SER A 53 18.04 16.37 8.68
N GLY A 54 19.21 16.75 8.17
CA GLY A 54 20.37 16.96 9.02
C GLY A 54 21.71 16.97 8.29
N ILE A 55 22.78 16.77 9.06
CA ILE A 55 24.16 16.70 8.60
C ILE A 55 24.83 15.48 9.25
N CYS A 56 25.56 14.71 8.46
CA CYS A 56 26.43 13.63 8.93
C CYS A 56 27.89 14.07 8.94
N TYR A 57 28.63 13.59 9.93
CA TYR A 57 30.06 13.86 10.12
C TYR A 57 30.86 12.57 9.91
N TRP A 58 31.91 12.66 9.10
CA TRP A 58 32.77 11.54 8.74
C TRP A 58 34.22 11.91 8.96
N LEU A 59 35.01 11.00 9.54
CA LEU A 59 36.45 11.15 9.60
C LEU A 59 37.07 10.61 8.31
N PHE A 60 37.78 11.47 7.59
CA PHE A 60 38.55 11.12 6.41
C PHE A 60 40.03 11.26 6.70
N CYS A 61 40.74 10.14 6.79
CA CYS A 61 42.19 10.09 7.04
C CYS A 61 42.97 9.77 5.77
N THR A 62 44.09 10.45 5.58
CA THR A 62 45.16 10.12 4.63
C THR A 62 46.47 9.93 5.40
N PRO A 63 47.55 9.45 4.76
CA PRO A 63 48.87 9.37 5.42
C PRO A 63 49.40 10.71 5.97
N PHE A 64 48.86 11.84 5.52
CA PHE A 64 49.28 13.18 5.90
C PHE A 64 48.38 13.83 6.98
N GLY A 65 47.35 13.12 7.45
CA GLY A 65 46.46 13.60 8.52
C GLY A 65 44.99 13.25 8.30
N CYS A 66 44.17 13.56 9.31
CA CYS A 66 42.73 13.34 9.28
C CYS A 66 41.96 14.66 9.27
N LYS A 67 40.88 14.70 8.49
CA LYS A 67 39.93 15.82 8.48
C LYS A 67 38.49 15.33 8.60
N VAL A 68 37.67 16.12 9.29
CA VAL A 68 36.22 15.88 9.33
C VAL A 68 35.61 16.36 8.02
N ARG A 69 34.84 15.49 7.37
CA ARG A 69 34.03 15.78 6.20
C ARG A 69 32.56 15.66 6.55
N THR A 70 31.76 16.54 5.99
CA THR A 70 30.31 16.53 6.20
C THR A 70 29.57 16.06 4.95
N SER A 71 28.35 15.58 5.15
CA SER A 71 27.40 15.23 4.09
C SER A 71 25.99 15.53 4.55
N VAL A 72 25.12 15.90 3.61
CA VAL A 72 23.70 16.14 3.89
C VAL A 72 23.04 14.82 4.31
N LYS A 73 22.27 14.85 5.40
CA LYS A 73 21.36 13.76 5.78
C LYS A 73 19.99 14.06 5.22
N VAL A 74 19.48 13.17 4.38
CA VAL A 74 18.16 13.27 3.76
C VAL A 74 17.21 12.29 4.41
N THR A 75 15.92 12.62 4.41
CA THR A 75 14.84 11.71 4.78
C THR A 75 13.76 11.76 3.71
N HIS A 76 13.33 10.60 3.23
CA HIS A 76 12.25 10.47 2.25
C HIS A 76 11.57 9.12 2.35
N PHE A 77 10.35 9.02 1.84
CA PHE A 77 9.57 7.80 1.82
C PHE A 77 9.83 7.03 0.54
N ILE A 78 10.09 5.73 0.68
CA ILE A 78 10.27 4.80 -0.43
C ILE A 78 9.09 3.83 -0.43
N PRO A 79 8.50 3.51 -1.59
CA PRO A 79 7.47 2.49 -1.65
C PRO A 79 8.11 1.12 -1.41
N GLN A 80 7.60 0.39 -0.42
CA GLN A 80 8.18 -0.86 0.06
C GLN A 80 7.47 -2.07 -0.53
N ALA A 81 6.15 -2.12 -0.39
CA ALA A 81 5.33 -3.23 -0.86
C ALA A 81 4.00 -2.73 -1.41
N VAL A 82 3.42 -3.48 -2.33
CA VAL A 82 2.01 -3.43 -2.68
C VAL A 82 1.32 -4.52 -1.87
N VAL A 83 0.34 -4.11 -1.08
CA VAL A 83 -0.50 -5.00 -0.28
C VAL A 83 -1.87 -5.08 -0.93
N SER A 84 -2.20 -6.25 -1.46
CA SER A 84 -3.49 -6.55 -2.06
C SER A 84 -4.37 -7.26 -1.05
N THR A 85 -5.65 -6.90 -0.97
CA THR A 85 -6.64 -7.54 -0.10
C THR A 85 -7.87 -7.92 -0.90
N TYR A 86 -8.32 -9.16 -0.82
CA TYR A 86 -9.34 -9.70 -1.72
C TYR A 86 -10.17 -10.80 -1.06
N VAL A 87 -11.33 -11.12 -1.64
CA VAL A 87 -12.32 -11.99 -1.00
C VAL A 87 -12.29 -13.45 -1.46
N ALA A 88 -11.69 -13.75 -2.60
CA ALA A 88 -11.63 -15.12 -3.15
C ALA A 88 -10.21 -15.48 -3.62
N PRO A 89 -9.75 -16.73 -3.50
CA PRO A 89 -8.45 -17.15 -4.00
C PRO A 89 -8.23 -16.72 -5.46
N GLY A 90 -7.10 -16.04 -5.74
CA GLY A 90 -6.81 -15.48 -7.07
C GLY A 90 -7.50 -14.14 -7.38
N GLY A 91 -8.28 -13.58 -6.45
CA GLY A 91 -8.94 -12.28 -6.58
C GLY A 91 -8.03 -11.07 -6.39
N ASN A 92 -6.71 -11.24 -6.49
CA ASN A 92 -5.76 -10.14 -6.37
C ASN A 92 -6.00 -9.11 -7.49
N PRO A 93 -6.30 -7.84 -7.18
CA PRO A 93 -6.62 -6.85 -8.21
C PRO A 93 -5.39 -6.48 -9.06
N TRP A 94 -4.17 -6.77 -8.58
CA TRP A 94 -2.95 -6.65 -9.37
C TRP A 94 -2.83 -7.84 -10.33
N GLN A 95 -3.14 -7.61 -11.60
CA GLN A 95 -3.34 -8.65 -12.61
C GLN A 95 -2.18 -9.65 -12.71
N GLU A 96 -0.94 -9.16 -12.76
CA GLU A 96 0.23 -10.03 -12.92
C GLU A 96 0.49 -10.88 -11.67
N MET A 97 0.08 -10.40 -10.49
CA MET A 97 0.26 -11.11 -9.22
C MET A 97 -0.93 -12.00 -8.85
N ALA A 98 -2.08 -11.86 -9.53
CA ALA A 98 -3.23 -12.75 -9.37
C ALA A 98 -2.86 -14.23 -9.62
N PHE A 99 -1.99 -14.49 -10.60
CA PHE A 99 -1.49 -15.85 -10.85
C PHE A 99 -0.62 -16.39 -9.70
N VAL A 100 0.26 -15.56 -9.13
CA VAL A 100 1.08 -15.93 -7.97
C VAL A 100 0.18 -16.27 -6.77
N SER A 101 -0.86 -15.46 -6.58
CA SER A 101 -1.85 -15.63 -5.51
C SER A 101 -2.64 -16.94 -5.69
N GLN A 102 -3.07 -17.22 -6.93
CA GLN A 102 -3.86 -18.40 -7.28
C GLN A 102 -3.05 -19.70 -7.12
N THR A 103 -1.79 -19.72 -7.57
CA THR A 103 -0.93 -20.90 -7.46
C THR A 103 -0.61 -21.24 -6.00
N ALA A 104 -0.38 -20.23 -5.16
CA ALA A 104 -0.26 -20.41 -3.71
C ALA A 104 -1.56 -20.91 -3.06
N GLY A 105 -2.73 -20.43 -3.51
CA GLY A 105 -4.06 -20.91 -3.09
C GLY A 105 -4.35 -22.39 -3.43
N GLY A 106 -3.74 -22.91 -4.49
CA GLY A 106 -3.82 -24.34 -4.82
C GLY A 106 -3.16 -25.22 -3.75
N LEU A 107 -2.01 -24.79 -3.23
CA LEU A 107 -1.32 -25.49 -2.14
C LEU A 107 -2.10 -25.40 -0.82
N GLU A 108 -2.64 -24.23 -0.52
CA GLU A 108 -3.57 -24.02 0.61
C GLU A 108 -4.73 -25.02 0.57
N SER A 109 -5.36 -25.19 -0.59
CA SER A 109 -6.52 -26.07 -0.74
C SER A 109 -6.18 -27.53 -0.44
N ALA A 110 -4.97 -27.98 -0.80
CA ALA A 110 -4.49 -29.32 -0.48
C ALA A 110 -4.16 -29.48 1.01
N VAL A 111 -3.47 -28.51 1.61
CA VAL A 111 -3.03 -28.55 3.02
C VAL A 111 -4.20 -28.37 4.00
N THR A 112 -5.07 -27.41 3.74
CA THR A 112 -6.22 -27.08 4.61
C THR A 112 -7.24 -28.22 4.61
N SER A 113 -7.52 -28.82 3.44
CA SER A 113 -8.41 -29.99 3.33
C SER A 113 -7.84 -31.22 4.04
N GLY A 114 -6.51 -31.40 4.02
CA GLY A 114 -5.83 -32.53 4.66
C GLY A 114 -5.69 -32.41 6.18
N LEU A 115 -5.55 -31.19 6.72
CA LEU A 115 -5.25 -30.97 8.15
C LEU A 115 -6.46 -30.54 8.98
N SER A 116 -7.44 -29.84 8.39
CA SER A 116 -8.51 -29.19 9.17
C SER A 116 -9.91 -29.70 8.87
N GLY A 117 -10.12 -30.43 7.77
CA GLY A 117 -11.46 -30.81 7.30
C GLY A 117 -12.34 -29.63 6.90
N VAL A 118 -11.80 -28.41 6.86
CA VAL A 118 -12.49 -27.18 6.44
C VAL A 118 -12.18 -26.93 4.97
N SER A 119 -13.22 -26.74 4.16
CA SER A 119 -13.06 -26.42 2.73
C SER A 119 -12.37 -25.06 2.56
N ALA A 120 -11.44 -24.96 1.62
CA ALA A 120 -10.60 -23.77 1.35
C ALA A 120 -11.35 -22.61 0.65
N GLY A 121 -12.59 -22.36 1.02
CA GLY A 121 -13.40 -21.24 0.54
C GLY A 121 -13.58 -20.18 1.63
N GLY A 122 -12.85 -19.06 1.54
CA GLY A 122 -12.99 -17.91 2.42
C GLY A 122 -14.23 -17.06 2.11
N ALA A 123 -15.43 -17.60 2.28
CA ALA A 123 -16.67 -16.82 2.15
C ALA A 123 -16.98 -16.08 3.48
N ASN A 124 -17.60 -14.91 3.42
CA ASN A 124 -18.06 -14.23 4.64
C ASN A 124 -19.11 -15.11 5.35
N PRO A 125 -19.13 -15.15 6.69
CA PRO A 125 -20.11 -15.97 7.43
C PRO A 125 -21.58 -15.70 7.09
N ALA A 126 -21.91 -14.50 6.60
CA ALA A 126 -23.26 -14.17 6.08
C ALA A 126 -23.57 -14.84 4.73
N ASP A 127 -22.58 -14.93 3.85
CA ASP A 127 -22.72 -15.50 2.51
C ASP A 127 -22.84 -17.03 2.55
N MET A 128 -22.37 -17.67 3.64
CA MET A 128 -22.48 -19.12 3.84
C MET A 128 -23.89 -19.61 4.21
N LYS A 129 -24.75 -18.77 4.77
CA LYS A 129 -26.07 -19.20 5.28
C LYS A 129 -27.25 -18.74 4.43
N ASN A 130 -27.23 -17.53 3.86
CA ASN A 130 -28.23 -17.03 2.90
C ASN A 130 -27.65 -15.83 2.13
N PRO A 131 -27.15 -16.01 0.90
CA PRO A 131 -26.60 -14.93 0.07
C PRO A 131 -27.59 -13.77 -0.09
N GLY A 132 -27.16 -12.54 0.20
CA GLY A 132 -27.94 -11.32 -0.02
C GLY A 132 -29.05 -11.01 1.00
N GLN A 133 -29.37 -11.90 1.94
CA GLN A 133 -30.43 -11.66 2.95
C GLN A 133 -29.91 -11.30 4.34
N ARG A 134 -28.62 -11.52 4.64
CA ARG A 134 -28.00 -11.12 5.91
C ARG A 134 -26.77 -10.28 5.66
N LYS A 135 -26.66 -9.15 6.35
CA LYS A 135 -25.44 -8.35 6.42
C LYS A 135 -24.63 -8.83 7.63
N SER A 136 -23.41 -9.31 7.42
CA SER A 136 -22.46 -9.59 8.50
C SER A 136 -21.58 -8.37 8.72
N ALA A 137 -21.35 -8.00 9.98
CA ALA A 137 -20.30 -7.05 10.32
C ALA A 137 -18.91 -7.69 10.24
N VAL A 138 -18.82 -9.03 10.26
CA VAL A 138 -17.56 -9.77 10.12
C VAL A 138 -17.30 -10.05 8.65
N ARG A 139 -16.11 -9.65 8.18
CA ARG A 139 -15.58 -9.87 6.84
C ARG A 139 -14.32 -10.72 6.90
N PHE A 140 -14.13 -11.57 5.91
CA PHE A 140 -12.87 -12.28 5.68
C PHE A 140 -12.17 -11.70 4.46
N LYS A 141 -10.85 -11.50 4.56
CA LYS A 141 -9.99 -11.09 3.45
C LYS A 141 -8.77 -11.99 3.38
N TYR A 142 -8.48 -12.46 2.18
CA TYR A 142 -7.13 -12.83 1.80
C TYR A 142 -6.29 -11.57 1.64
N ALA A 143 -4.98 -11.71 1.84
CA ALA A 143 -4.04 -10.62 1.63
C ALA A 143 -2.67 -11.10 1.19
N ASP A 144 -2.05 -10.34 0.29
CA ASP A 144 -0.72 -10.59 -0.23
C ASP A 144 0.11 -9.31 -0.17
N ALA A 145 1.37 -9.41 0.27
CA ALA A 145 2.33 -8.31 0.21
C ALA A 145 3.49 -8.68 -0.70
N ILE A 146 3.66 -7.88 -1.76
CA ILE A 146 4.68 -8.09 -2.79
C ILE A 146 5.50 -6.82 -2.92
N GLY A 147 6.82 -6.95 -3.02
CA GLY A 147 7.74 -5.83 -3.11
C GLY A 147 7.38 -4.87 -4.24
N HIS A 148 7.35 -3.57 -3.91
CA HIS A 148 6.85 -2.57 -4.84
C HIS A 148 7.76 -2.46 -6.07
N PRO A 149 7.25 -2.51 -7.31
CA PRO A 149 8.07 -2.58 -8.52
C PRO A 149 8.96 -1.34 -8.72
N ALA A 150 8.52 -0.17 -8.25
CA ALA A 150 9.29 1.08 -8.31
C ALA A 150 10.25 1.29 -7.12
N THR A 151 10.42 0.33 -6.21
CA THR A 151 11.20 0.56 -4.97
C THR A 151 12.66 0.94 -5.24
N SER A 152 13.31 0.32 -6.24
CA SER A 152 14.68 0.64 -6.69
C SER A 152 14.77 1.82 -7.65
N LEU A 153 13.64 2.30 -8.18
CA LEU A 153 13.58 3.52 -8.98
C LEU A 153 13.51 4.76 -8.08
N ILE A 154 12.83 4.65 -6.94
CA ILE A 154 12.73 5.72 -5.95
C ILE A 154 13.91 5.67 -4.97
N GLY A 155 14.25 4.49 -4.46
CA GLY A 155 15.39 4.26 -3.57
C GLY A 155 16.72 4.17 -4.32
N GLY A 156 17.76 4.84 -3.82
CA GLY A 156 19.11 4.79 -4.38
C GLY A 156 19.31 5.54 -5.71
N SER A 157 18.28 6.21 -6.22
CA SER A 157 18.28 6.85 -7.55
C SER A 157 19.26 8.02 -7.71
N ILE A 158 19.53 8.76 -6.62
CA ILE A 158 20.42 9.92 -6.62
C ILE A 158 21.51 9.71 -5.55
N PRO A 159 22.78 9.51 -5.95
CA PRO A 159 23.87 9.24 -5.01
C PRO A 159 24.02 10.32 -3.93
N GLY A 160 23.72 9.96 -2.69
CA GLY A 160 23.83 10.84 -1.53
C GLY A 160 22.60 11.72 -1.23
N TYR A 161 21.57 11.64 -2.08
CA TYR A 161 20.30 12.33 -1.88
C TYR A 161 19.09 11.40 -1.99
N SER A 162 19.28 10.12 -2.34
CA SER A 162 18.26 9.07 -2.19
C SER A 162 18.85 7.88 -1.45
N CYS A 163 18.12 7.40 -0.44
CA CYS A 163 18.47 6.25 0.36
C CYS A 163 18.18 4.94 -0.35
N ASP A 164 19.02 3.94 -0.12
CA ASP A 164 18.80 2.59 -0.65
C ASP A 164 17.59 1.94 0.04
N THR A 165 16.81 1.19 -0.73
CA THR A 165 15.64 0.47 -0.23
C THR A 165 16.02 -0.89 0.36
N ALA A 166 15.30 -1.33 1.39
CA ALA A 166 15.39 -2.71 1.88
C ALA A 166 14.49 -3.68 1.09
N ALA A 167 13.50 -3.16 0.36
CA ALA A 167 12.57 -3.98 -0.40
C ALA A 167 13.20 -4.45 -1.72
N THR A 168 12.96 -5.71 -2.07
CA THR A 168 13.27 -6.27 -3.40
C THR A 168 12.05 -6.15 -4.29
N PRO A 169 12.15 -5.52 -5.49
CA PRO A 169 11.03 -5.39 -6.41
C PRO A 169 10.40 -6.76 -6.74
N LEU A 170 9.06 -6.83 -6.76
CA LEU A 170 8.27 -8.02 -7.11
C LEU A 170 8.48 -9.25 -6.21
N MET A 171 9.18 -9.10 -5.08
CA MET A 171 9.42 -10.20 -4.15
C MET A 171 8.19 -10.45 -3.27
N PRO A 172 7.62 -11.68 -3.19
CA PRO A 172 6.52 -11.97 -2.28
C PRO A 172 7.01 -12.03 -0.82
N TYR A 173 6.56 -11.10 0.01
CA TYR A 173 6.86 -11.05 1.44
C TYR A 173 5.82 -11.77 2.29
N PHE A 174 4.56 -11.75 1.85
CA PHE A 174 3.47 -12.44 2.53
C PHE A 174 2.44 -12.90 1.52
N LEU A 175 1.96 -14.13 1.66
CA LEU A 175 0.83 -14.67 0.92
C LEU A 175 -0.08 -15.37 1.92
N SER A 176 -1.24 -14.81 2.21
CA SER A 176 -2.18 -15.33 3.21
C SER A 176 -2.58 -16.79 3.00
N THR A 177 -2.58 -17.24 1.74
CA THR A 177 -2.87 -18.62 1.37
C THR A 177 -1.80 -19.59 1.91
N LEU A 178 -0.52 -19.20 1.90
CA LEU A 178 0.57 -20.00 2.48
C LEU A 178 0.57 -19.97 4.02
N ASP A 179 -0.04 -18.95 4.61
CA ASP A 179 -0.17 -18.73 6.05
C ASP A 179 -1.54 -19.20 6.61
N SER A 180 -2.17 -20.16 5.95
CA SER A 180 -3.56 -20.58 6.18
C SER A 180 -3.95 -20.78 7.65
N ALA A 181 -3.09 -21.40 8.46
CA ALA A 181 -3.42 -21.73 9.85
C ALA A 181 -3.52 -20.48 10.74
N ALA A 182 -2.47 -19.65 10.78
CA ALA A 182 -2.45 -18.42 11.57
C ALA A 182 -3.44 -17.39 10.98
N TRP A 183 -3.48 -17.25 9.65
CA TRP A 183 -4.32 -16.27 8.98
C TRP A 183 -5.83 -16.52 9.16
N ARG A 184 -6.27 -17.77 9.21
CA ARG A 184 -7.70 -18.11 9.40
C ARG A 184 -8.13 -18.19 10.85
N THR A 185 -7.24 -18.59 11.76
CA THR A 185 -7.62 -18.79 13.16
C THR A 185 -7.28 -17.61 14.05
N GLY A 186 -6.30 -16.78 13.66
CA GLY A 186 -5.71 -15.76 14.50
C GLY A 186 -4.93 -16.30 15.69
N VAL A 187 -4.69 -17.60 15.78
CA VAL A 187 -3.92 -18.25 16.85
C VAL A 187 -2.45 -18.32 16.44
N PRO A 188 -1.49 -18.05 17.34
CA PRO A 188 -1.64 -17.84 18.78
C PRO A 188 -1.99 -16.41 19.20
N GLU A 189 -2.04 -15.47 18.26
CA GLU A 189 -2.11 -14.03 18.56
C GLU A 189 -3.40 -13.58 19.24
N SER A 190 -4.47 -14.36 19.12
CA SER A 190 -5.74 -14.13 19.82
C SER A 190 -5.60 -14.19 21.34
N LEU A 191 -4.50 -14.76 21.84
CA LEU A 191 -4.16 -14.84 23.26
C LEU A 191 -3.23 -13.69 23.70
N TYR A 192 -2.81 -12.82 22.78
CA TYR A 192 -1.92 -11.70 23.12
C TYR A 192 -2.70 -10.58 23.84
N PRO A 193 -2.06 -9.84 24.76
CA PRO A 193 -2.71 -8.71 25.44
C PRO A 193 -3.35 -7.71 24.47
N GLU A 194 -2.70 -7.45 23.34
CA GLU A 194 -3.16 -6.55 22.28
C GLU A 194 -4.46 -7.01 21.61
N ALA A 195 -4.77 -8.32 21.64
CA ALA A 195 -6.03 -8.87 21.15
C ALA A 195 -7.14 -8.89 22.22
N LEU A 196 -6.76 -8.94 23.49
CA LEU A 196 -7.68 -9.15 24.61
C LEU A 196 -8.09 -7.85 25.32
N VAL A 197 -7.28 -6.81 25.23
CA VAL A 197 -7.51 -5.52 25.90
C VAL A 197 -8.00 -4.49 24.89
N PRO A 198 -9.28 -4.05 24.97
CA PRO A 198 -9.80 -2.99 24.12
C PRO A 198 -8.97 -1.71 24.22
N GLY A 199 -8.84 -0.98 23.11
CA GLY A 199 -8.02 0.24 23.07
C GLY A 199 -6.53 -0.01 22.80
N GLN A 200 -6.06 -1.25 22.81
CA GLN A 200 -4.69 -1.59 22.40
C GLN A 200 -4.64 -1.95 20.92
N ARG A 201 -3.62 -1.42 20.23
CA ARG A 201 -3.33 -1.74 18.82
C ARG A 201 -4.56 -1.66 17.91
N GLU A 202 -5.22 -0.50 17.90
CA GLU A 202 -6.39 -0.23 17.06
C GLU A 202 -6.06 0.83 16.01
N ILE A 203 -6.64 0.72 14.83
CA ILE A 203 -6.56 1.77 13.80
C ILE A 203 -7.68 2.78 14.06
N GLY A 204 -7.30 4.02 14.37
CA GLY A 204 -8.22 5.04 14.83
C GLY A 204 -8.50 4.95 16.33
N SER A 205 -9.50 5.70 16.78
CA SER A 205 -9.91 5.70 18.19
C SER A 205 -11.41 5.96 18.34
N GLN A 206 -12.00 5.44 19.42
CA GLN A 206 -13.40 5.71 19.75
C GLN A 206 -13.60 7.19 20.11
N ALA A 207 -12.64 7.78 20.84
CA ALA A 207 -12.70 9.18 21.27
C ALA A 207 -12.70 10.18 20.08
N ALA A 208 -12.01 9.85 19.00
CA ALA A 208 -12.03 10.65 17.76
C ALA A 208 -13.14 10.24 16.78
N ALA A 209 -14.06 9.35 17.19
CA ALA A 209 -15.15 8.82 16.36
C ALA A 209 -14.70 8.29 14.99
N ASN A 210 -13.47 7.74 14.91
CA ASN A 210 -12.84 7.28 13.66
C ASN A 210 -12.28 5.85 13.77
N MET A 211 -12.86 5.03 14.65
CA MET A 211 -12.45 3.63 14.84
C MET A 211 -12.66 2.79 13.58
N TRP A 212 -11.59 2.20 13.06
CA TRP A 212 -11.63 1.33 11.87
C TRP A 212 -11.57 -0.15 12.25
N GLY A 213 -10.77 -0.52 13.24
CA GLY A 213 -10.65 -1.90 13.69
C GLY A 213 -9.36 -2.20 14.45
N ASN A 214 -9.32 -3.38 15.05
CA ASN A 214 -8.16 -3.89 15.79
C ASN A 214 -7.09 -4.48 14.86
N VAL A 215 -5.81 -4.31 15.20
CA VAL A 215 -4.69 -4.96 14.50
C VAL A 215 -4.54 -6.41 14.94
N TYR A 216 -4.69 -6.73 16.23
CA TYR A 216 -4.51 -8.09 16.77
C TYR A 216 -5.85 -8.78 17.04
N PRO A 217 -5.98 -10.09 16.77
CA PRO A 217 -4.99 -10.95 16.10
C PRO A 217 -4.84 -10.60 14.62
N ARG A 218 -3.62 -10.71 14.07
CA ARG A 218 -3.35 -10.37 12.66
C ARG A 218 -3.81 -11.51 11.75
N SER A 219 -5.12 -11.57 11.57
CA SER A 219 -5.83 -12.56 10.77
C SER A 219 -6.61 -11.91 9.62
N GLY A 220 -7.16 -12.73 8.73
CA GLY A 220 -8.03 -12.26 7.66
C GLY A 220 -9.43 -11.83 8.12
N PHE A 221 -9.83 -12.14 9.36
CA PHE A 221 -11.15 -11.80 9.88
C PHE A 221 -11.17 -10.44 10.58
N ILE A 222 -12.12 -9.60 10.21
CA ILE A 222 -12.31 -8.28 10.82
C ILE A 222 -13.79 -7.96 10.98
N SER A 223 -14.17 -7.40 12.14
CA SER A 223 -15.51 -6.88 12.37
C SER A 223 -15.61 -5.43 11.91
N GLN A 224 -15.88 -5.23 10.63
CA GLN A 224 -16.07 -3.92 10.01
C GLN A 224 -17.14 -3.99 8.91
N THR A 225 -18.17 -3.15 9.03
CA THR A 225 -19.29 -3.11 8.09
C THR A 225 -18.93 -2.49 6.74
N ASP A 226 -17.89 -1.65 6.71
CA ASP A 226 -17.37 -0.98 5.51
C ASP A 226 -16.24 -1.82 4.88
N ASP A 227 -16.37 -2.18 3.60
CA ASP A 227 -15.39 -3.08 2.98
C ASP A 227 -14.02 -2.44 2.77
N ASP A 228 -13.99 -1.14 2.46
CA ASP A 228 -12.75 -0.38 2.23
C ASP A 228 -11.94 -0.30 3.52
N LYS A 229 -12.62 0.02 4.63
CA LYS A 229 -11.99 0.05 5.95
C LYS A 229 -11.52 -1.35 6.37
N ALA A 230 -12.29 -2.38 6.07
CA ALA A 230 -11.90 -3.76 6.36
C ALA A 230 -10.62 -4.16 5.60
N SER A 231 -10.57 -3.87 4.31
CA SER A 231 -9.43 -4.07 3.43
C SER A 231 -8.20 -3.30 3.92
N ALA A 232 -8.35 -2.02 4.27
CA ALA A 232 -7.27 -1.19 4.79
C ALA A 232 -6.71 -1.68 6.14
N VAL A 233 -7.58 -2.13 7.08
CA VAL A 233 -7.14 -2.73 8.34
C VAL A 233 -6.35 -4.02 8.09
N VAL A 234 -6.81 -4.86 7.16
CA VAL A 234 -6.10 -6.08 6.79
C VAL A 234 -4.76 -5.76 6.15
N ALA A 235 -4.69 -4.74 5.29
CA ALA A 235 -3.42 -4.28 4.71
C ALA A 235 -2.43 -3.81 5.80
N GLN A 236 -2.92 -3.08 6.80
CA GLN A 236 -2.13 -2.68 7.98
C GLN A 236 -1.59 -3.88 8.75
N ARG A 237 -2.42 -4.92 8.97
CA ARG A 237 -2.00 -6.15 9.65
C ARG A 237 -0.85 -6.83 8.92
N VAL A 238 -0.94 -6.96 7.59
CA VAL A 238 0.13 -7.55 6.79
C VAL A 238 1.41 -6.71 6.87
N ALA A 239 1.30 -5.38 6.80
CA ALA A 239 2.44 -4.50 6.97
C ALA A 239 3.11 -4.65 8.34
N ASP A 240 2.32 -4.78 9.41
CA ASP A 240 2.82 -5.04 10.77
C ASP A 240 3.52 -6.43 10.86
N ILE A 241 3.04 -7.45 10.16
CA ILE A 241 3.71 -8.78 10.08
C ILE A 241 5.06 -8.64 9.37
N ILE A 242 5.07 -8.18 8.11
CA ILE A 242 6.26 -8.27 7.25
C ILE A 242 7.41 -7.38 7.74
N THR A 243 7.10 -6.29 8.44
CA THR A 243 8.14 -5.37 8.94
C THR A 243 8.73 -5.78 10.29
N ARG A 244 8.21 -6.84 10.92
CA ARG A 244 8.71 -7.40 12.20
C ARG A 244 9.39 -8.74 11.99
N ALA A 245 10.33 -9.09 12.86
CA ALA A 245 10.98 -10.41 12.85
C ALA A 245 10.33 -11.36 13.87
N GLY A 246 10.38 -12.67 13.60
CA GLY A 246 9.93 -13.71 14.54
C GLY A 246 8.42 -13.72 14.82
N GLN A 247 7.60 -13.27 13.87
CA GLN A 247 6.14 -13.34 14.01
C GLN A 247 5.64 -14.78 13.76
N PRO A 248 4.55 -15.23 14.40
CA PRO A 248 4.02 -16.60 14.27
C PRO A 248 3.23 -16.78 12.96
N HIS A 249 3.83 -16.40 11.84
CA HIS A 249 3.26 -16.43 10.48
C HIS A 249 4.26 -17.03 9.49
N VAL A 250 3.79 -17.47 8.33
CA VAL A 250 4.63 -17.85 7.17
C VAL A 250 4.86 -16.64 6.28
N TYR A 251 6.05 -16.04 6.37
CA TYR A 251 6.37 -14.79 5.69
C TYR A 251 7.88 -14.58 5.51
N GLN A 252 8.25 -13.56 4.75
CA GLN A 252 9.62 -13.05 4.68
C GLN A 252 9.71 -11.67 5.32
N VAL A 253 10.78 -11.45 6.07
CA VAL A 253 10.99 -10.20 6.80
C VAL A 253 11.45 -9.10 5.84
N LEU A 254 10.67 -8.02 5.74
CA LEU A 254 10.99 -6.78 5.05
C LEU A 254 11.58 -5.79 6.05
N LYS A 255 12.87 -5.95 6.37
CA LYS A 255 13.59 -5.09 7.32
C LYS A 255 14.99 -4.77 6.80
N GLY A 256 15.32 -3.49 6.76
CA GLY A 256 16.67 -3.04 6.43
C GLY A 256 17.63 -3.18 7.61
N ASN A 257 18.90 -3.40 7.31
CA ASN A 257 19.96 -3.41 8.32
C ASN A 257 20.53 -2.00 8.49
N ARG A 258 20.36 -1.43 9.69
CA ARG A 258 20.93 -0.12 10.03
C ARG A 258 22.45 -0.19 10.01
N HIS A 259 23.09 0.81 9.42
CA HIS A 259 24.54 0.96 9.45
C HIS A 259 24.94 2.43 9.41
N ASP A 260 26.23 2.71 9.53
CA ASP A 260 26.76 4.07 9.48
C ASP A 260 26.26 4.83 8.25
N GLY A 261 25.60 5.96 8.49
CA GLY A 261 25.02 6.81 7.45
C GLY A 261 23.73 6.29 6.81
N TYR A 262 23.12 5.23 7.33
CA TYR A 262 21.88 4.64 6.81
C TYR A 262 20.94 4.18 7.93
N TRP A 263 19.72 4.71 7.91
CA TRP A 263 18.67 4.45 8.87
C TRP A 263 17.42 3.95 8.12
N PRO A 264 17.23 2.62 8.03
CA PRO A 264 16.02 2.05 7.46
C PRO A 264 14.82 2.33 8.38
N PRO A 265 13.60 2.24 7.86
CA PRO A 265 12.39 2.44 8.64
C PRO A 265 12.27 1.43 9.77
N GLY A 266 11.57 1.85 10.82
CA GLY A 266 11.13 0.96 11.88
C GLY A 266 9.96 0.07 11.45
N GLU A 267 9.48 -0.71 12.41
CA GLU A 267 8.34 -1.61 12.25
C GLU A 267 7.06 -0.80 12.08
N VAL A 268 6.17 -1.24 11.20
CA VAL A 268 4.91 -0.53 10.94
C VAL A 268 4.09 -0.49 12.23
N THR A 269 3.61 0.70 12.58
CA THR A 269 2.76 0.92 13.77
C THR A 269 1.71 1.95 13.43
N GLU A 270 0.45 1.62 13.72
CA GLU A 270 -0.73 2.46 13.52
C GLU A 270 -0.74 3.69 14.45
N ASN A 271 -1.56 4.70 14.11
CA ASN A 271 -1.76 5.94 14.90
C ASN A 271 -0.51 6.79 15.18
N THR A 272 0.59 6.62 14.44
CA THR A 272 1.81 7.45 14.57
C THR A 272 1.81 8.69 13.67
N GLY A 273 0.69 9.02 13.05
CA GLY A 273 0.64 9.98 11.94
C GLY A 273 1.60 9.57 10.81
N THR A 274 2.15 10.56 10.10
CA THR A 274 3.04 10.33 8.95
C THR A 274 4.49 10.05 9.34
N GLN A 275 4.80 9.68 10.58
CA GLN A 275 6.19 9.48 11.03
C GLN A 275 6.73 8.08 10.70
N ASN A 276 5.86 7.07 10.64
CA ASN A 276 6.24 5.67 10.54
C ASN A 276 6.02 5.08 9.15
N HIS A 277 4.86 5.36 8.54
CA HIS A 277 4.50 4.88 7.21
C HIS A 277 3.39 5.75 6.61
N LYS A 278 3.08 5.51 5.35
CA LYS A 278 1.91 6.03 4.63
C LYS A 278 1.38 4.97 3.67
N TRP A 279 0.14 5.17 3.25
CA TRP A 279 -0.58 4.34 2.30
C TRP A 279 -0.97 5.16 1.08
N GLN A 280 -0.71 4.61 -0.10
CA GLN A 280 -1.25 5.08 -1.37
C GLN A 280 -2.30 4.09 -1.84
N ARG A 281 -3.50 4.56 -2.15
CA ARG A 281 -4.57 3.71 -2.68
C ARG A 281 -4.33 3.45 -4.16
N LEU A 282 -4.33 2.17 -4.56
CA LEU A 282 -4.03 1.73 -5.93
C LEU A 282 -5.28 1.19 -6.64
N ALA A 283 -6.11 0.43 -5.94
CA ALA A 283 -7.39 -0.10 -6.42
C ALA A 283 -8.47 0.04 -5.33
N PRO A 284 -9.73 0.31 -5.68
CA PRO A 284 -10.30 0.40 -7.04
C PRO A 284 -9.99 1.73 -7.77
N HIS A 285 -9.63 2.77 -7.01
CA HIS A 285 -9.31 4.09 -7.54
C HIS A 285 -7.86 4.45 -7.21
N MET A 286 -7.03 4.46 -8.25
CA MET A 286 -5.62 4.85 -8.13
C MET A 286 -5.51 6.32 -7.70
N THR A 287 -4.68 6.56 -6.68
CA THR A 287 -4.38 7.90 -6.17
C THR A 287 -2.92 8.25 -6.41
N GLN A 288 -2.62 9.54 -6.55
CA GLN A 288 -1.25 10.08 -6.58
C GLN A 288 -0.90 10.79 -5.26
N SER A 289 -1.61 10.48 -4.18
CA SER A 289 -1.39 11.01 -2.85
C SER A 289 -1.24 9.86 -1.86
N CYS A 290 -0.63 10.17 -0.72
CA CYS A 290 -0.47 9.23 0.37
C CYS A 290 -1.15 9.78 1.62
N ALA A 291 -1.79 8.90 2.37
CA ALA A 291 -2.43 9.19 3.65
C ALA A 291 -2.02 8.15 4.70
N VAL A 292 -2.52 8.29 5.93
CA VAL A 292 -2.35 7.31 6.99
C VAL A 292 -3.74 6.93 7.47
N PHE A 293 -3.99 5.65 7.69
CA PHE A 293 -5.28 5.22 8.22
C PHE A 293 -5.44 5.64 9.68
N PRO A 294 -6.64 6.06 10.11
CA PRO A 294 -7.85 6.35 9.31
C PRO A 294 -7.71 7.54 8.34
N ASP A 295 -8.08 7.36 7.07
CA ASP A 295 -7.96 8.40 6.03
C ASP A 295 -9.30 8.88 5.44
N GLY A 296 -10.40 8.67 6.17
CA GLY A 296 -11.74 9.14 5.78
C GLY A 296 -12.67 8.03 5.27
N GLY A 297 -13.57 8.37 4.35
CA GLY A 297 -14.47 7.42 3.69
C GLY A 297 -14.13 7.34 2.21
N HIS A 298 -14.04 6.13 1.68
CA HIS A 298 -13.73 5.87 0.27
C HIS A 298 -14.73 4.86 -0.29
N THR A 299 -14.94 4.92 -1.61
CA THR A 299 -15.83 3.97 -2.29
C THR A 299 -15.13 2.63 -2.40
N ALA A 300 -15.68 1.63 -1.73
CA ALA A 300 -15.20 0.25 -1.83
C ALA A 300 -15.29 -0.29 -3.26
N ALA A 301 -14.41 -1.22 -3.60
CA ALA A 301 -14.45 -1.90 -4.90
C ALA A 301 -15.75 -2.71 -5.06
N SER A 302 -16.32 -2.74 -6.27
CA SER A 302 -17.56 -3.50 -6.53
C SER A 302 -17.39 -5.00 -6.34
N ASP A 303 -16.17 -5.50 -6.52
CA ASP A 303 -15.75 -6.88 -6.30
C ASP A 303 -15.10 -7.10 -4.92
N ASN A 304 -15.03 -6.05 -4.08
CA ASN A 304 -14.39 -6.05 -2.75
C ASN A 304 -12.89 -6.40 -2.80
N ASN A 305 -12.22 -6.17 -3.93
CA ASN A 305 -10.79 -6.39 -4.10
C ASN A 305 -10.05 -5.05 -4.16
N GLU A 306 -9.08 -4.85 -3.27
CA GLU A 306 -8.40 -3.58 -3.09
C GLU A 306 -6.89 -3.77 -3.03
N ALA A 307 -6.15 -2.70 -3.31
CA ALA A 307 -4.69 -2.70 -3.24
C ALA A 307 -4.16 -1.36 -2.77
N PHE A 308 -3.11 -1.43 -1.96
CA PHE A 308 -2.47 -0.29 -1.32
C PHE A 308 -0.95 -0.40 -1.46
N ALA A 309 -0.27 0.70 -1.79
CA ALA A 309 1.18 0.76 -1.68
C ALA A 309 1.57 1.27 -0.29
N LEU A 310 2.41 0.48 0.40
CA LEU A 310 3.05 0.84 1.66
C LEU A 310 4.29 1.71 1.37
N TRP A 311 4.33 2.88 1.96
CA TRP A 311 5.46 3.81 1.91
C TRP A 311 6.07 3.96 3.30
N GLN A 312 7.39 3.83 3.43
CA GLN A 312 8.08 4.00 4.72
C GLN A 312 9.27 4.96 4.62
N PRO A 313 9.58 5.74 5.68
CA PRO A 313 10.63 6.74 5.66
C PRO A 313 12.00 6.12 5.88
N TYR A 314 12.92 6.45 4.98
CA TYR A 314 14.34 6.15 5.10
C TYR A 314 15.09 7.44 5.38
N SER A 315 16.10 7.38 6.23
CA SER A 315 17.09 8.44 6.34
C SER A 315 18.47 7.93 5.96
N CYS A 316 19.28 8.75 5.31
CA CYS A 316 20.62 8.37 4.90
C CYS A 316 21.49 9.60 4.59
N CYS A 317 22.79 9.37 4.49
CA CYS A 317 23.75 10.37 4.03
C CYS A 317 24.90 9.73 3.26
N LYS A 318 25.48 10.51 2.33
CA LYS A 318 26.61 10.03 1.53
C LYS A 318 27.83 9.77 2.42
N LYS A 319 28.40 8.57 2.35
CA LYS A 319 29.70 8.28 2.98
C LYS A 319 30.80 9.21 2.45
N ARG A 320 31.44 9.98 3.35
CA ARG A 320 32.52 10.93 3.01
C ARG A 320 33.84 10.67 3.72
N GLY A 321 33.94 9.59 4.49
CA GLY A 321 35.14 9.20 5.24
C GLY A 321 35.13 7.72 5.58
N GLN A 322 36.23 7.23 6.16
CA GLN A 322 36.35 5.84 6.59
C GLN A 322 35.50 5.53 7.83
N LYS A 323 35.41 6.48 8.78
CA LYS A 323 34.70 6.32 10.05
C LYS A 323 33.57 7.33 10.18
N PHE A 324 32.39 6.87 10.58
CA PHE A 324 31.26 7.75 10.93
C PHE A 324 31.49 8.32 12.34
N LEU A 325 31.29 9.62 12.48
CA LEU A 325 31.45 10.32 13.77
C LEU A 325 30.11 10.62 14.44
N GLY A 326 29.04 10.74 13.65
CA GLY A 326 27.70 11.04 14.14
C GLY A 326 26.88 11.87 13.15
N SER A 327 25.68 12.25 13.56
CA SER A 327 24.77 13.11 12.79
C SER A 327 24.02 14.07 13.70
N THR A 328 23.72 15.25 13.18
CA THR A 328 22.79 16.21 13.80
C THR A 328 21.54 16.31 12.94
N ASP A 329 20.38 16.31 13.58
CA ASP A 329 19.09 16.51 12.91
C ASP A 329 18.68 17.99 12.94
N ILE A 330 17.84 18.41 11.98
CA ILE A 330 17.27 19.77 11.90
C ILE A 330 15.76 19.76 12.09
#